data_AF-A0A6P5R822-F1
#
_entry.id   AF-A0A6P5R822-F1
#
_cell.length_a   1.000
_cell.length_b   1.000
_cell.length_c   1.000
_cell.angle_alpha   90.00
_cell.angle_beta   90.00
_cell.angle_gamma   90.00
#
_symmetry.space_group_name_H-M   'P 1'
#
loop_
_entity.id
_entity.type
_entity.pdbx_description
1 polymer ?
#
loop_
_entity_poly.entity_id
_entity_poly.type
_entity_poly.pdbx_seq_one_letter_code
_entity_poly.pdbx_strand_id
1 'polypeptide(L)'
;MTDSAKGEFQEFKKVKVWVEKKSRCMTLYARWLDVTWGFPPYWVWNCYKEMSEDNVEVVKLLSVCWVNVRGQFKMSELSAGVVYEI
;
A
#
# COMPACT_ATOMS: atom_id res chain seq x y z
N MET A 1 1.98 26.44 -10.48
CA MET A 1 1.68 26.09 -9.07
C MET A 1 0.85 24.82 -9.10
N THR A 2 1.50 23.66 -9.04
CA THR A 2 0.83 22.36 -9.02
C THR A 2 0.47 22.04 -7.58
N ASP A 3 -0.82 22.13 -7.26
CA ASP A 3 -1.38 21.69 -5.99
C ASP A 3 -1.19 20.16 -5.92
N SER A 4 -0.11 19.74 -5.25
CA SER A 4 0.15 18.33 -5.00
C SER A 4 -0.82 17.90 -3.90
N ALA A 5 -1.84 17.14 -4.30
CA ALA A 5 -2.86 16.65 -3.38
C ALA A 5 -2.20 15.87 -2.24
N LYS A 6 -2.19 16.47 -1.04
CA LYS A 6 -1.63 15.88 0.17
C LYS A 6 -2.47 14.65 0.53
N GLY A 7 -1.93 13.45 0.29
CA GLY A 7 -2.62 12.21 0.57
C GLY A 7 -2.76 11.94 2.07
N GLU A 8 -3.93 11.44 2.48
CA GLU A 8 -4.24 11.10 3.86
C GLU A 8 -3.93 9.62 4.13
N PHE A 9 -3.27 9.34 5.26
CA PHE A 9 -3.04 7.98 5.74
C PHE A 9 -4.21 7.51 6.60
N GLN A 10 -4.76 6.34 6.28
CA GLN A 10 -5.81 5.69 7.08
C GLN A 10 -5.29 4.38 7.68
N GLU A 11 -5.92 3.94 8.77
CA GLU A 11 -5.70 2.64 9.45
C GLU A 11 -4.23 2.28 9.71
N PHE A 12 -3.50 3.07 10.53
CA PHE A 12 -2.10 2.79 10.90
C PHE A 12 -1.14 2.73 9.70
N LYS A 13 -1.27 3.64 8.73
CA LYS A 13 -0.44 3.72 7.51
C LYS A 13 -0.56 2.49 6.59
N LYS A 14 -1.68 1.78 6.65
CA LYS A 14 -1.95 0.64 5.76
C LYS A 14 -2.39 1.07 4.37
N VAL A 15 -2.99 2.24 4.27
CA VAL A 15 -3.51 2.79 3.03
C VAL A 15 -3.25 4.29 2.98
N LYS A 16 -2.83 4.78 1.81
CA LYS A 16 -2.79 6.22 1.50
C LYS A 16 -3.79 6.51 0.41
N VAL A 17 -4.67 7.47 0.65
CA VAL A 17 -5.70 7.91 -0.29
C VAL A 17 -5.42 9.36 -0.67
N TRP A 18 -5.53 9.68 -1.95
CA TRP A 18 -5.48 11.06 -2.41
C TRP A 18 -6.43 11.26 -3.59
N VAL A 19 -6.71 12.52 -3.89
CA VAL A 19 -7.57 12.91 -5.00
C VAL A 19 -6.71 13.56 -6.07
N GLU A 20 -6.70 12.98 -7.26
CA GLU A 20 -6.04 13.57 -8.41
C GLU A 20 -7.07 13.83 -9.51
N LYS A 21 -7.19 15.10 -9.95
CA LYS A 21 -8.07 15.51 -11.06
C LYS A 21 -9.51 14.95 -10.96
N LYS A 22 -10.05 14.88 -9.73
CA LYS A 22 -11.38 14.35 -9.35
C LYS A 22 -11.53 12.82 -9.30
N SER A 23 -10.46 12.06 -9.50
CA SER A 23 -10.46 10.61 -9.28
C SER A 23 -9.85 10.29 -7.91
N ARG A 24 -10.45 9.32 -7.20
CA ARG A 24 -9.91 8.83 -5.93
C ARG A 24 -8.83 7.80 -6.25
N CYS A 25 -7.59 8.14 -5.89
CA CYS A 25 -6.42 7.28 -6.01
C CYS A 25 -6.08 6.67 -4.65
N MET A 26 -5.59 5.44 -4.65
CA MET A 26 -5.25 4.72 -3.43
C MET A 26 -4.01 3.86 -3.64
N THR A 27 -3.10 3.89 -2.66
CA THR A 27 -2.00 2.93 -2.54
C THR A 27 -2.19 2.09 -1.29
N LEU A 28 -2.11 0.78 -1.48
CA LEU A 28 -2.16 -0.23 -0.43
C LEU A 28 -0.72 -0.59 -0.03
N TYR A 29 -0.43 -0.55 1.27
CA TYR A 29 0.88 -0.92 1.80
C TYR A 29 0.93 -2.36 2.28
N ALA A 30 2.13 -2.90 2.48
CA ALA A 30 2.38 -4.29 2.85
C ALA A 30 1.58 -4.77 4.08
N ARG A 31 1.29 -3.88 5.04
CA ARG A 31 0.52 -4.17 6.25
C ARG A 31 -0.98 -4.36 6.03
N TRP A 32 -1.49 -3.96 4.86
CA TRP A 32 -2.87 -4.18 4.48
C TRP A 32 -3.07 -5.54 3.80
N LEU A 33 -2.02 -6.07 3.18
CA LEU A 33 -2.06 -7.32 2.43
C LEU A 33 -1.91 -8.52 3.35
N ASP A 34 -2.64 -9.59 3.04
CA ASP A 34 -2.42 -10.90 3.60
C ASP A 34 -1.33 -11.59 2.78
N VAL A 35 -0.13 -11.62 3.33
CA VAL A 35 1.01 -12.26 2.71
C VAL A 35 1.29 -13.57 3.42
N THR A 36 1.30 -14.67 2.66
CA THR A 36 1.61 -16.01 3.18
C THR A 36 3.00 -16.00 3.84
N TRP A 37 3.23 -16.87 4.84
CA TRP A 37 4.44 -16.95 5.68
C TRP A 37 4.47 -16.03 6.94
N GLY A 38 3.32 -15.73 7.53
CA GLY A 38 3.18 -14.79 8.67
C GLY A 38 3.84 -15.15 10.02
N PHE A 39 4.54 -16.28 10.16
CA PHE A 39 5.22 -16.73 11.40
C PHE A 39 6.54 -17.49 11.08
N PRO A 40 7.53 -17.53 12.00
CA PRO A 40 8.85 -16.85 11.94
C PRO A 40 9.99 -17.58 11.15
N PRO A 41 11.06 -16.88 10.69
CA PRO A 41 11.19 -15.45 10.38
C PRO A 41 11.48 -15.28 8.88
N TYR A 42 10.47 -15.35 8.02
CA TYR A 42 10.67 -15.12 6.57
C TYR A 42 10.63 -13.64 6.19
N TRP A 43 10.28 -12.77 7.13
CA TRP A 43 10.05 -11.35 6.89
C TRP A 43 10.92 -10.49 7.79
N VAL A 44 11.62 -9.54 7.19
CA VAL A 44 12.31 -8.46 7.90
C VAL A 44 11.58 -7.17 7.57
N TRP A 45 10.96 -6.57 8.58
CA TRP A 45 10.32 -5.27 8.49
C TRP A 45 11.40 -4.19 8.59
N ASN A 46 11.49 -3.35 7.56
CA ASN A 46 12.37 -2.20 7.53
C ASN A 46 11.51 -0.93 7.33
N CYS A 47 11.89 0.18 7.95
CA CYS A 47 11.29 1.46 7.64
C CYS A 47 12.08 2.09 6.49
N TYR A 48 11.42 2.32 5.35
CA TYR A 48 11.97 3.12 4.28
C TYR A 48 11.43 4.54 4.39
N LYS A 49 12.33 5.51 4.37
CA LYS A 49 11.97 6.92 4.30
C LYS A 49 11.88 7.25 2.82
N GLU A 50 10.68 7.10 2.27
CA GLU A 50 10.42 7.56 0.90
C GLU A 50 10.55 9.09 0.85
N MET A 51 10.71 9.69 -0.33
CA MET A 51 11.01 11.13 -0.55
C MET A 51 9.99 12.13 0.03
N SER A 52 8.95 11.66 0.73
CA SER A 52 7.98 12.45 1.50
C SER A 52 8.14 12.14 3.00
N GLU A 53 7.81 13.10 3.87
CA GLU A 53 8.03 13.09 5.34
C GLU A 53 7.50 11.86 6.12
N ASP A 54 6.84 10.92 5.46
CA ASP A 54 6.21 9.74 6.04
C ASP A 54 7.10 8.50 5.92
N ASN A 55 7.54 7.96 7.06
CA ASN A 55 8.17 6.65 7.12
C ASN A 55 7.14 5.58 6.68
N VAL A 56 7.44 4.86 5.61
CA VAL A 56 6.66 3.72 5.10
C VAL A 56 7.32 2.42 5.56
N GLU A 57 6.54 1.53 6.16
CA GLU A 57 7.04 0.19 6.49
C GLU A 57 7.09 -0.66 5.22
N VAL A 58 8.29 -1.12 4.87
CA VAL A 58 8.53 -2.07 3.80
C VAL A 58 8.95 -3.41 4.38
N VAL A 59 8.61 -4.49 3.69
CA VAL A 59 8.96 -5.83 4.15
C VAL A 59 9.90 -6.48 3.14
N LYS A 60 11.00 -7.06 3.64
CA LYS A 60 11.91 -7.88 2.85
C LYS A 60 11.60 -9.35 3.13
N LEU A 61 11.28 -10.08 2.07
CA LEU A 61 11.18 -11.54 2.10
C LEU A 61 12.59 -12.14 2.10
N LEU A 62 12.84 -13.09 3.01
CA LEU A 62 14.03 -13.92 2.98
C LEU A 62 13.92 -15.01 1.90
N SER A 63 14.94 -15.85 1.76
CA SER A 63 14.95 -16.91 0.74
C SER A 63 13.80 -17.90 0.96
N VAL A 64 12.78 -17.81 0.12
CA VAL A 64 11.65 -18.74 0.05
C VAL A 64 11.40 -19.14 -1.40
N CYS A 65 10.74 -20.28 -1.62
CA CYS A 65 10.49 -20.80 -2.96
C CYS A 65 9.31 -20.13 -3.70
N TRP A 66 8.39 -19.47 -2.99
CA TRP A 66 7.29 -18.69 -3.57
C TRP A 66 6.66 -17.75 -2.54
N VAL A 67 6.00 -16.70 -3.05
CA VAL A 67 5.22 -15.75 -2.26
C VAL A 67 3.78 -15.75 -2.76
N ASN A 68 2.82 -15.69 -1.83
CA ASN A 68 1.43 -15.47 -2.17
C ASN A 68 0.93 -14.23 -1.42
N VAL A 69 0.51 -13.25 -2.20
CA VAL A 69 0.03 -11.95 -1.74
C VAL A 69 -1.46 -11.89 -2.04
N ARG A 70 -2.26 -11.64 -1.01
CA ARG A 70 -3.71 -11.51 -1.11
C ARG A 70 -4.12 -10.14 -0.60
N GLY A 71 -5.01 -9.49 -1.34
CA GLY A 71 -5.65 -8.24 -0.95
C GLY A 71 -7.15 -8.35 -1.15
N GLN A 72 -7.93 -7.76 -0.24
CA GLN A 72 -9.39 -7.73 -0.34
C GLN A 72 -9.91 -6.33 -0.03
N PHE A 73 -10.41 -5.62 -1.04
CA PHE A 73 -11.03 -4.31 -0.88
C PHE A 73 -12.42 -4.32 -1.52
N LYS A 74 -13.29 -3.42 -1.10
CA LYS A 74 -14.64 -3.34 -1.66
C LYS A 74 -14.61 -2.60 -2.99
N MET A 75 -15.36 -3.11 -3.98
CA MET A 75 -15.51 -2.40 -5.27
C MET A 75 -16.08 -1.00 -5.10
N SER A 76 -16.84 -0.72 -4.03
CA SER A 76 -17.35 0.61 -3.69
C SER A 76 -16.26 1.63 -3.33
N GLU A 77 -15.05 1.18 -3.03
CA GLU A 77 -13.90 2.04 -2.72
C GLU A 77 -13.17 2.50 -4.00
N LEU A 78 -13.44 1.85 -5.14
CA LEU A 78 -12.88 2.20 -6.44
C LEU A 78 -13.72 3.27 -7.15
N SER A 79 -13.04 4.10 -7.92
CA SER A 79 -13.68 5.07 -8.82
C SER A 79 -14.22 4.34 -10.05
N ALA A 80 -15.48 4.59 -10.39
CA ALA A 80 -16.12 4.00 -11.56
C ALA A 80 -15.45 4.50 -12.87
N GLY A 81 -15.30 3.60 -13.85
CA GLY A 81 -14.73 3.95 -15.16
C GLY A 81 -13.21 4.14 -15.19
N VAL A 82 -12.50 3.77 -14.12
CA VAL A 82 -11.04 3.83 -14.05
C VAL A 82 -10.41 2.46 -14.31
N VAL A 83 -9.38 2.43 -15.14
CA VAL A 83 -8.51 1.25 -15.33
C VAL A 83 -7.43 1.30 -14.27
N TYR A 84 -7.35 0.25 -13.44
CA TYR A 84 -6.33 0.10 -12.40
C TYR A 84 -5.23 -0.84 -12.90
N GLU A 85 -3.98 -0.48 -12.64
CA GLU A 85 -2.78 -1.29 -12.92
C GLU A 85 -2.22 -1.85 -11.60
N ILE A 86 -1.54 -3.00 -11.66
CA ILE A 86 -0.95 -3.72 -10.52
C ILE A 86 0.57 -3.61 -10.58
#